data_AF-A0A154I7C2-F1
#
_entry.id   AF-A0A154I7C2-F1
#
_cell.length_a   1.000
_cell.length_b   1.000
_cell.length_c   1.000
_cell.angle_alpha   90.00
_cell.angle_beta   90.00
_cell.angle_gamma   90.00
#
_symmetry.space_group_name_H-M   'P 1'
#
loop_
_entity.id
_entity.type
_entity.pdbx_description
1 polymer ?
#
loop_
_entity_poly.entity_id
_entity_poly.type
_entity_poly.pdbx_seq_one_letter_code
_entity_poly.pdbx_strand_id
1 'polypeptide(L)'
;MQQVLRTKGRRDRVYTVFQLPDHQRSKGHFRGGRTRDDRPKGAGMFSTILADNNEGHRHPLSQMLLTVALTTGLAACDPVSDQPPSETVAASDVATPDFGEWSVYTKTDPLTDEKIIAIELTSDQAQSTRDVTLSLYCSKRNAWAVVGWSEFLGGTKSADLELKPVTYRIGDGQPRIEEWPVLSDRTTSRIDHAPEFIMNVRDSEKLVLRVEPYQQNPLTAVFDTRGLKAALMANSPECDWYVRDIKWAEHQAKLKAEADKKTAPSQ
;
A
#
# COMPACT_ATOMS: atom_id res chain seq x y z
N MET A 1 -4.37 -2.58 -54.86
CA MET A 1 -5.79 -2.21 -55.02
C MET A 1 -6.38 -2.01 -53.63
N GLN A 2 -6.65 -0.76 -53.26
CA GLN A 2 -7.30 -0.38 -51.99
C GLN A 2 -8.75 -0.05 -52.28
N GLN A 3 -9.69 -0.65 -51.54
CA GLN A 3 -11.05 -0.15 -51.43
C GLN A 3 -11.21 0.56 -50.10
N VAL A 4 -11.65 1.82 -50.16
CA VAL A 4 -11.99 2.66 -49.02
C VAL A 4 -13.51 2.61 -48.85
N LEU A 5 -14.00 2.07 -47.74
CA LEU A 5 -15.37 2.26 -47.29
C LEU A 5 -15.39 3.33 -46.20
N ARG A 6 -16.03 4.46 -46.51
CA ARG A 6 -16.38 5.50 -45.53
C ARG A 6 -17.69 5.11 -44.84
N THR A 7 -17.66 4.94 -43.53
CA THR A 7 -18.85 4.99 -42.68
C THR A 7 -18.70 6.10 -41.64
N LYS A 8 -19.85 6.66 -41.27
CA LYS A 8 -20.07 7.97 -40.66
C LYS A 8 -20.44 7.77 -39.19
N GLY A 9 -19.67 8.34 -38.28
CA GLY A 9 -20.11 8.68 -36.92
C GLY A 9 -19.85 7.62 -35.82
N ARG A 10 -19.38 8.16 -34.69
CA ARG A 10 -19.08 7.52 -33.39
C ARG A 10 -17.67 6.90 -33.28
N ARG A 11 -16.95 7.34 -32.24
CA ARG A 11 -15.52 7.05 -31.99
C ARG A 11 -15.34 5.59 -31.60
N ASP A 12 -14.99 4.74 -32.57
CA ASP A 12 -14.45 3.41 -32.30
C ASP A 12 -12.97 3.52 -31.94
N ARG A 13 -12.61 2.99 -30.76
CA ARG A 13 -11.22 2.67 -30.42
C ARG A 13 -10.79 1.50 -31.29
N VAL A 14 -9.75 1.72 -32.09
CA VAL A 14 -9.04 0.67 -32.81
C VAL A 14 -8.28 -0.17 -31.78
N TYR A 15 -8.63 -1.45 -31.64
CA TYR A 15 -7.78 -2.43 -30.97
C TYR A 15 -6.76 -2.94 -31.98
N THR A 16 -5.49 -2.64 -31.75
CA THR A 16 -4.40 -3.27 -32.49
C THR A 16 -4.21 -4.68 -31.93
N VAL A 17 -4.66 -5.69 -32.66
CA VAL A 17 -4.37 -7.09 -32.40
C VAL A 17 -2.90 -7.33 -32.75
N PHE A 18 -2.04 -7.52 -31.75
CA PHE A 18 -0.69 -8.04 -31.97
C PHE A 18 -0.79 -9.56 -32.22
N GLN A 19 -0.66 -9.95 -33.48
CA GLN A 19 -0.37 -11.34 -33.85
C GLN A 19 1.09 -11.65 -33.48
N LEU A 20 1.27 -12.50 -32.46
CA LEU A 20 2.56 -13.14 -32.15
C LEU A 20 2.93 -14.08 -33.32
N PRO A 21 4.17 -14.04 -33.84
CA PRO A 21 4.59 -14.98 -34.86
C PRO A 21 4.77 -16.40 -34.30
N ASP A 22 4.30 -17.35 -35.09
CA ASP A 22 4.37 -18.80 -34.88
C ASP A 22 5.80 -19.29 -34.62
N HIS A 23 5.96 -20.06 -33.54
CA HIS A 23 7.10 -20.95 -33.35
C HIS A 23 6.93 -22.23 -34.18
N GLN A 24 7.72 -22.36 -35.25
CA GLN A 24 8.09 -23.62 -35.91
C GLN A 24 9.57 -23.50 -36.31
N ARG A 25 10.43 -24.52 -36.35
CA ARG A 25 10.48 -25.90 -35.86
C ARG A 25 11.89 -26.37 -36.27
N SER A 26 12.58 -27.01 -35.32
CA SER A 26 13.71 -27.94 -35.46
C SER A 26 14.15 -28.39 -36.87
N LYS A 27 15.48 -28.34 -37.10
CA LYS A 27 16.41 -29.27 -37.80
C LYS A 27 17.74 -28.49 -38.00
N GLY A 28 18.97 -28.93 -37.78
CA GLY A 28 19.64 -30.18 -37.44
C GLY A 28 21.14 -30.02 -37.81
N HIS A 29 22.01 -30.89 -37.28
CA HIS A 29 23.41 -31.21 -37.69
C HIS A 29 24.63 -30.52 -37.03
N PHE A 30 25.15 -31.22 -36.01
CA PHE A 30 26.42 -31.99 -35.94
C PHE A 30 27.77 -31.41 -36.46
N ARG A 31 28.73 -31.37 -35.52
CA ARG A 31 30.21 -31.56 -35.56
C ARG A 31 30.86 -30.46 -34.70
N GLY A 32 31.81 -30.68 -33.80
CA GLY A 32 32.58 -31.84 -33.37
C GLY A 32 33.78 -31.30 -32.56
N GLY A 33 34.12 -31.99 -31.45
CA GLY A 33 35.43 -32.02 -30.77
C GLY A 33 36.24 -30.74 -30.53
N ARG A 34 36.51 -30.43 -29.25
CA ARG A 34 37.78 -30.79 -28.58
C ARG A 34 37.84 -30.26 -27.14
N THR A 35 38.36 -31.15 -26.30
CA THR A 35 39.04 -30.97 -25.02
C THR A 35 39.77 -29.63 -24.82
N ARG A 36 39.59 -28.99 -23.66
CA ARG A 36 40.72 -28.55 -22.83
C ARG A 36 40.29 -28.28 -21.39
N ASP A 37 40.88 -29.08 -20.51
CA ASP A 37 41.04 -28.90 -19.08
C ASP A 37 42.05 -27.76 -18.87
N ASP A 38 41.75 -26.78 -18.01
CA ASP A 38 42.74 -25.88 -17.40
C ASP A 38 42.13 -25.23 -16.14
N ARG A 39 42.16 -26.01 -15.05
CA ARG A 39 42.27 -25.47 -13.68
C ARG A 39 43.62 -24.77 -13.51
N PRO A 40 43.66 -23.75 -12.65
CA PRO A 40 44.71 -23.74 -11.63
C PRO A 40 44.13 -23.69 -10.21
N LYS A 41 44.76 -24.51 -9.37
CA LYS A 41 44.72 -24.49 -7.90
C LYS A 41 45.71 -23.44 -7.38
N GLY A 42 45.46 -22.93 -6.17
CA GLY A 42 46.46 -22.27 -5.32
C GLY A 42 45.80 -21.22 -4.41
N ALA A 43 45.55 -21.57 -3.14
CA ALA A 43 46.39 -21.16 -2.00
C ALA A 43 46.28 -19.64 -1.76
N GLY A 44 45.57 -19.15 -0.75
CA GLY A 44 45.71 -19.46 0.66
C GLY A 44 46.43 -18.27 1.32
N MET A 45 45.73 -17.46 2.11
CA MET A 45 46.33 -16.68 3.18
C MET A 45 45.26 -16.21 4.16
N PHE A 46 45.36 -16.78 5.36
CA PHE A 46 44.92 -16.16 6.60
C PHE A 46 45.64 -14.82 6.77
N SER A 47 44.93 -13.80 7.24
CA SER A 47 45.55 -12.77 8.06
C SER A 47 44.57 -12.37 9.16
N THR A 48 44.83 -12.94 10.34
CA THR A 48 44.37 -12.49 11.64
C THR A 48 45.50 -11.66 12.24
N ILE A 49 45.25 -10.39 12.54
CA ILE A 49 45.99 -9.56 13.52
C ILE A 49 44.92 -8.69 14.19
N LEU A 50 44.51 -9.02 15.43
CA LEU A 50 44.93 -8.36 16.69
C LEU A 50 44.73 -6.83 16.62
N ALA A 51 43.64 -6.32 17.18
CA ALA A 51 43.55 -5.87 18.58
C ALA A 51 44.55 -4.74 18.88
N ASP A 52 44.03 -3.52 19.04
CA ASP A 52 44.44 -2.73 20.19
C ASP A 52 43.31 -1.85 20.71
N ASN A 53 43.28 -1.77 22.03
CA ASN A 53 42.35 -1.03 22.85
C ASN A 53 42.57 0.48 22.69
N ASN A 54 41.51 1.28 22.89
CA ASN A 54 41.66 2.36 23.86
C ASN A 54 40.35 2.74 24.53
N GLU A 55 40.48 2.89 25.84
CA GLU A 55 39.59 3.39 26.87
C GLU A 55 39.01 4.74 26.43
N GLY A 56 37.72 5.04 26.62
CA GLY A 56 37.05 5.08 27.90
C GLY A 56 36.78 6.55 28.21
N HIS A 57 35.51 6.95 28.30
CA HIS A 57 35.10 8.09 29.13
C HIS A 57 33.67 7.88 29.60
N ARG A 58 33.58 7.68 30.92
CA ARG A 58 32.37 7.57 31.71
C ARG A 58 32.11 8.90 32.41
N HIS A 59 30.83 9.30 32.40
CA HIS A 59 30.11 10.17 33.36
C HIS A 59 30.35 11.70 33.32
N PRO A 60 29.43 12.55 33.84
CA PRO A 60 28.24 12.21 34.65
C PRO A 60 26.88 12.87 34.27
N LEU A 61 25.85 12.23 34.82
CA LEU A 61 24.59 12.76 35.38
C LEU A 61 24.42 14.29 35.39
N SER A 62 23.33 14.75 34.79
CA SER A 62 22.66 16.00 35.22
C SER A 62 21.18 15.70 35.43
N GLN A 63 20.84 15.44 36.69
CA GLN A 63 19.47 15.50 37.18
C GLN A 63 19.10 16.98 37.31
N MET A 64 18.11 17.45 36.56
CA MET A 64 17.39 18.68 36.92
C MET A 64 16.03 18.28 37.50
N LEU A 65 15.98 18.32 38.83
CA LEU A 65 14.76 18.46 39.61
C LEU A 65 14.15 19.84 39.29
N LEU A 66 12.91 19.87 38.78
CA LEU A 66 12.09 21.07 38.85
C LEU A 66 11.03 20.86 39.94
N THR A 67 11.19 21.65 41.00
CA THR A 67 10.37 21.70 42.20
C THR A 67 8.97 22.26 41.92
N VAL A 68 7.96 21.54 42.39
CA VAL A 68 6.57 22.01 42.54
C VAL A 68 6.53 23.01 43.70
N ALA A 69 6.12 24.25 43.44
CA ALA A 69 5.78 25.22 44.47
C ALA A 69 4.26 25.27 44.65
N LEU A 70 3.79 24.73 45.77
CA LEU A 70 2.45 24.99 46.32
C LEU A 70 2.49 26.34 47.04
N THR A 71 1.66 27.29 46.62
CA THR A 71 1.33 28.47 47.43
C THR A 71 -0.18 28.49 47.68
N THR A 72 -0.55 28.11 48.90
CA THR A 72 -1.85 28.43 49.50
C THR A 72 -1.80 29.85 50.07
N GLY A 73 -2.72 30.70 49.64
CA GLY A 73 -2.98 32.01 50.23
C GLY A 73 -4.45 32.40 50.05
N LEU A 74 -5.20 32.35 51.16
CA LEU A 74 -6.60 32.80 51.30
C LEU A 74 -6.70 34.33 51.26
N ALA A 75 -7.71 34.87 50.55
CA ALA A 75 -8.77 35.75 51.09
C ALA A 75 -9.37 36.71 50.03
N ALA A 76 -10.65 36.46 49.73
CA ALA A 76 -11.79 37.36 49.49
C ALA A 76 -11.64 38.64 48.63
N CYS A 77 -12.40 38.68 47.51
CA CYS A 77 -13.52 39.62 47.28
C CYS A 77 -14.29 39.21 46.01
N ASP A 78 -15.59 38.93 46.16
CA ASP A 78 -16.55 38.70 45.08
C ASP A 78 -16.75 39.96 44.22
N PRO A 79 -17.01 39.78 42.93
CA PRO A 79 -18.22 40.40 42.39
C PRO A 79 -19.18 39.38 41.77
N VAL A 80 -20.45 39.51 42.16
CA VAL A 80 -21.62 38.94 41.50
C VAL A 80 -21.53 39.20 39.99
N SER A 81 -21.52 38.13 39.21
CA SER A 81 -21.77 38.16 37.78
C SER A 81 -22.75 37.04 37.46
N ASP A 82 -23.98 37.44 37.16
CA ASP A 82 -25.06 36.58 36.69
C ASP A 82 -24.65 35.88 35.39
N GLN A 83 -24.14 34.65 35.48
CA GLN A 83 -24.03 33.74 34.35
C GLN A 83 -25.21 32.76 34.40
N PRO A 84 -26.06 32.71 33.35
CA PRO A 84 -27.06 31.65 33.24
C PRO A 84 -26.37 30.27 33.21
N PRO A 85 -27.05 29.21 33.68
CA PRO A 85 -26.44 27.88 33.79
C PRO A 85 -25.90 27.46 32.43
N SER A 86 -24.58 27.26 32.39
CA SER A 86 -23.90 26.69 31.24
C SER A 86 -24.40 25.25 31.10
N GLU A 87 -25.34 25.05 30.20
CA GLU A 87 -25.75 23.73 29.75
C GLU A 87 -24.48 22.99 29.32
N THR A 88 -24.12 21.99 30.11
CA THR A 88 -23.16 20.97 29.70
C THR A 88 -23.81 20.23 28.55
N VAL A 89 -23.55 20.69 27.33
CA VAL A 89 -23.86 19.94 26.12
C VAL A 89 -22.98 18.70 26.19
N ALA A 90 -23.59 17.58 26.55
CA ALA A 90 -22.98 16.27 26.41
C ALA A 90 -22.47 16.17 24.96
N ALA A 91 -21.15 16.04 24.82
CA ALA A 91 -20.56 15.69 23.54
C ALA A 91 -21.13 14.31 23.16
N SER A 92 -22.12 14.32 22.27
CA SER A 92 -22.60 13.10 21.65
C SER A 92 -21.40 12.45 20.99
N ASP A 93 -21.01 11.30 21.54
CA ASP A 93 -19.96 10.44 21.01
C ASP A 93 -20.42 9.99 19.62
N VAL A 94 -19.99 10.71 18.59
CA VAL A 94 -20.23 10.32 17.20
C VAL A 94 -19.39 9.08 17.00
N ALA A 95 -20.05 7.91 17.08
CA ALA A 95 -19.42 6.62 16.85
C ALA A 95 -18.59 6.71 15.56
N THR A 96 -17.27 6.68 15.72
CA THR A 96 -16.36 6.72 14.58
C THR A 96 -16.53 5.40 13.83
N PRO A 97 -16.67 5.42 12.49
CA PRO A 97 -16.81 4.19 11.73
C PRO A 97 -15.65 3.23 12.04
N ASP A 98 -15.99 2.02 12.49
CA ASP A 98 -15.02 0.97 12.72
C ASP A 98 -14.72 0.25 11.39
N PHE A 99 -13.44 0.27 11.01
CA PHE A 99 -12.94 -0.38 9.81
C PHE A 99 -12.03 -1.57 10.14
N GLY A 100 -12.10 -2.10 11.37
CA GLY A 100 -11.16 -3.11 11.86
C GLY A 100 -9.79 -2.48 12.14
N GLU A 101 -8.72 -3.14 11.69
CA GLU A 101 -7.35 -2.67 11.90
C GLU A 101 -6.91 -1.58 10.92
N TRP A 102 -7.78 -1.21 9.98
CA TRP A 102 -7.52 -0.15 9.01
C TRP A 102 -7.56 1.22 9.66
N SER A 103 -6.48 1.97 9.50
CA SER A 103 -6.41 3.38 9.86
C SER A 103 -6.72 4.25 8.64
N VAL A 104 -7.53 5.29 8.82
CA VAL A 104 -7.92 6.21 7.74
C VAL A 104 -7.55 7.64 8.12
N TYR A 105 -6.82 8.30 7.22
CA TYR A 105 -6.38 9.69 7.40
C TYR A 105 -6.78 10.51 6.17
N THR A 106 -7.16 11.76 6.42
CA THR A 106 -7.37 12.75 5.36
C THR A 106 -6.25 13.78 5.40
N LYS A 107 -5.61 14.01 4.25
CA LYS A 107 -4.64 15.09 4.06
C LYS A 107 -5.10 15.99 2.93
N THR A 108 -4.97 17.29 3.11
CA THR A 108 -5.13 18.25 2.02
C THR A 108 -3.74 18.70 1.56
N ASP A 109 -3.47 18.58 0.27
CA ASP A 109 -2.27 19.10 -0.34
C ASP A 109 -2.30 20.65 -0.28
N PRO A 110 -1.34 21.31 0.37
CA PRO A 110 -1.39 22.76 0.60
C PRO A 110 -1.07 23.59 -0.65
N LEU A 111 -0.58 22.97 -1.73
CA LEU A 111 -0.26 23.66 -2.98
C LEU A 111 -1.43 23.63 -3.97
N THR A 112 -2.21 22.55 -3.95
CA THR A 112 -3.26 22.27 -4.95
C THR A 112 -4.66 22.16 -4.36
N ASP A 113 -4.79 22.24 -3.04
CA ASP A 113 -6.02 22.00 -2.27
C ASP A 113 -6.64 20.61 -2.52
N GLU A 114 -5.84 19.67 -3.05
CA GLU A 114 -6.31 18.32 -3.33
C GLU A 114 -6.45 17.53 -2.03
N LYS A 115 -7.66 17.03 -1.79
CA LYS A 115 -7.94 16.07 -0.72
C LYS A 115 -7.45 14.68 -1.13
N ILE A 116 -6.57 14.12 -0.31
CA ILE A 116 -6.00 12.78 -0.44
C ILE A 116 -6.40 12.00 0.81
N ILE A 117 -7.02 10.84 0.60
CA ILE A 117 -7.28 9.89 1.68
C ILE A 117 -6.16 8.86 1.68
N ALA A 118 -5.57 8.63 2.85
CA ALA A 118 -4.63 7.55 3.10
C ALA A 118 -5.34 6.48 3.96
N ILE A 119 -5.28 5.23 3.53
CA ILE A 119 -5.85 4.07 4.21
C ILE A 119 -4.71 3.09 4.44
N GLU A 120 -4.40 2.82 5.70
CA GLU A 120 -3.20 2.08 6.08
C GLU A 120 -3.54 0.86 6.93
N LEU A 121 -2.79 -0.21 6.70
CA LEU A 121 -2.86 -1.44 7.47
C LEU A 121 -1.44 -1.91 7.77
N THR A 122 -1.18 -2.19 9.04
CA THR A 122 0.09 -2.79 9.47
C THR A 122 -0.06 -4.29 9.51
N SER A 123 0.97 -5.02 9.08
CA SER A 123 0.94 -6.47 8.99
C SER A 123 1.02 -7.14 10.37
N ASP A 124 0.32 -8.25 10.54
CA ASP A 124 0.50 -9.18 11.65
C ASP A 124 1.83 -9.93 11.49
N GLN A 125 2.80 -9.64 12.36
CA GLN A 125 4.09 -10.33 12.35
C GLN A 125 4.29 -11.19 13.59
N ALA A 126 4.41 -12.50 13.37
CA ALA A 126 4.87 -13.44 14.39
C ALA A 126 6.42 -13.60 14.42
N GLN A 127 7.15 -13.10 13.40
CA GLN A 127 8.57 -13.45 13.19
C GLN A 127 9.54 -12.28 12.96
N SER A 128 9.08 -11.03 12.73
CA SER A 128 9.95 -9.85 12.61
C SER A 128 9.60 -8.81 13.66
N THR A 129 10.62 -8.13 14.19
CA THR A 129 10.44 -6.97 15.09
C THR A 129 10.15 -5.67 14.32
N ARG A 130 9.76 -5.78 13.05
CA ARG A 130 9.64 -4.66 12.11
C ARG A 130 8.31 -4.74 11.40
N ASP A 131 7.62 -3.61 11.44
CA ASP A 131 6.29 -3.47 10.88
C ASP A 131 6.39 -3.26 9.38
N VAL A 132 5.60 -4.05 8.62
CA VAL A 132 5.36 -3.82 7.20
C VAL A 132 4.01 -3.16 7.07
N THR A 133 3.94 -2.02 6.40
CA THR A 133 2.72 -1.22 6.26
C THR A 133 2.27 -1.22 4.81
N LEU A 134 1.02 -1.60 4.58
CA LEU A 134 0.31 -1.41 3.31
C LEU A 134 -0.43 -0.08 3.38
N SER A 135 -0.10 0.85 2.50
CA SER A 135 -0.77 2.15 2.40
C SER A 135 -1.42 2.32 1.03
N LEU A 136 -2.71 2.63 1.04
CA LEU A 136 -3.50 2.95 -0.13
C LEU A 136 -3.79 4.44 -0.10
N TYR A 137 -3.69 5.07 -1.25
CA TYR A 137 -3.99 6.48 -1.41
C TYR A 137 -5.01 6.67 -2.52
N CYS A 138 -5.99 7.51 -2.25
CA CYS A 138 -7.01 7.85 -3.23
C CYS A 138 -7.35 9.34 -3.18
N SER A 139 -7.53 9.90 -4.37
CA SER A 139 -8.09 11.22 -4.59
C SER A 139 -9.07 11.17 -5.76
N LYS A 140 -9.80 12.25 -5.99
CA LYS A 140 -10.66 12.36 -7.18
C LYS A 140 -9.90 12.19 -8.50
N ARG A 141 -8.57 12.42 -8.51
CA ARG A 141 -7.75 12.43 -9.74
C ARG A 141 -6.91 11.18 -9.93
N ASN A 142 -6.49 10.53 -8.85
CA ASN A 142 -5.59 9.38 -8.92
C ASN A 142 -5.76 8.44 -7.72
N ALA A 143 -5.30 7.21 -7.89
CA ALA A 143 -5.19 6.25 -6.81
C ALA A 143 -3.90 5.44 -6.98
N TRP A 144 -3.20 5.19 -5.88
CA TRP A 144 -1.97 4.41 -5.86
C TRP A 144 -1.83 3.68 -4.53
N ALA A 145 -1.06 2.60 -4.52
CA ALA A 145 -0.79 1.85 -3.31
C ALA A 145 0.70 1.53 -3.21
N VAL A 146 1.19 1.47 -1.98
CA VAL A 146 2.59 1.20 -1.67
C VAL A 146 2.69 0.26 -0.47
N VAL A 147 3.85 -0.38 -0.35
CA VAL A 147 4.20 -1.20 0.80
C VAL A 147 5.51 -0.69 1.36
N GLY A 148 5.48 -0.23 2.61
CA GLY A 148 6.66 0.12 3.39
C GLY A 148 7.18 -1.12 4.10
N TRP A 149 8.40 -1.55 3.79
CA TRP A 149 8.97 -2.81 4.26
C TRP A 149 9.85 -2.67 5.51
N SER A 150 10.14 -1.43 5.92
CA SER A 150 11.05 -1.12 7.02
C SER A 150 12.47 -1.68 6.85
N GLU A 151 12.82 -2.07 5.62
CA GLU A 151 14.08 -2.71 5.25
C GLU A 151 14.57 -2.18 3.91
N PHE A 152 15.88 -2.08 3.76
CA PHE A 152 16.48 -1.71 2.49
C PHE A 152 16.28 -2.84 1.46
N LEU A 153 15.54 -2.56 0.38
CA LEU A 153 15.17 -3.58 -0.60
C LEU A 153 16.29 -3.89 -1.60
N GLY A 154 16.97 -2.85 -2.08
CA GLY A 154 17.70 -2.91 -3.35
C GLY A 154 16.80 -3.33 -4.51
N GLY A 155 17.37 -3.69 -5.65
CA GLY A 155 16.60 -4.16 -6.80
C GLY A 155 17.41 -4.23 -8.07
N THR A 156 16.77 -4.71 -9.13
CA THR A 156 17.33 -4.71 -10.48
C THR A 156 17.01 -3.38 -11.13
N LYS A 157 18.02 -2.69 -11.65
CA LYS A 157 17.79 -1.45 -12.40
C LYS A 157 17.24 -1.77 -13.79
N SER A 158 16.13 -1.13 -14.14
CA SER A 158 15.49 -1.21 -15.46
C SER A 158 15.05 0.19 -15.88
N ALA A 159 15.71 0.73 -16.92
CA ALA A 159 15.61 2.15 -17.28
C ALA A 159 15.84 3.06 -16.05
N ASP A 160 14.91 3.97 -15.77
CA ASP A 160 14.97 4.91 -14.65
C ASP A 160 14.34 4.37 -13.35
N LEU A 161 13.99 3.08 -13.32
CA LEU A 161 13.36 2.42 -12.18
C LEU A 161 14.27 1.36 -11.57
N GLU A 162 14.17 1.21 -10.26
CA GLU A 162 14.68 0.06 -9.53
C GLU A 162 13.50 -0.87 -9.24
N LEU A 163 13.59 -2.12 -9.68
CA LEU A 163 12.49 -3.08 -9.59
C LEU A 163 12.83 -4.17 -8.58
N LYS A 164 11.84 -4.54 -7.77
CA LYS A 164 11.96 -5.62 -6.79
C LYS A 164 10.90 -6.68 -7.05
N PRO A 165 11.27 -7.97 -7.17
CA PRO A 165 10.28 -9.03 -7.24
C PRO A 165 9.59 -9.16 -5.88
N VAL A 166 8.25 -9.07 -5.90
CA VAL A 166 7.39 -9.30 -4.74
C VAL A 166 6.47 -10.45 -5.06
N THR A 167 6.47 -11.44 -4.17
CA THR A 167 5.49 -12.53 -4.23
C THR A 167 4.29 -12.14 -3.39
N TYR A 168 3.08 -12.27 -3.93
CA TYR A 168 1.86 -12.00 -3.18
C TYR A 168 0.82 -13.10 -3.37
N ARG A 169 -0.05 -13.24 -2.38
CA ARG A 169 -1.23 -14.11 -2.43
C ARG A 169 -2.41 -13.40 -1.78
N ILE A 170 -3.52 -13.33 -2.50
CA ILE A 170 -4.78 -12.75 -2.03
C ILE A 170 -5.71 -13.89 -1.64
N GLY A 171 -6.13 -13.92 -0.38
CA GLY A 171 -7.00 -14.97 0.19
C GLY A 171 -6.40 -16.36 -0.01
N ASP A 172 -7.21 -17.27 -0.52
CA ASP A 172 -6.82 -18.64 -0.89
C ASP A 172 -6.42 -18.79 -2.37
N GLY A 173 -6.19 -17.67 -3.06
CA GLY A 173 -5.74 -17.67 -4.44
C GLY A 173 -4.33 -18.24 -4.64
N GLN A 174 -3.93 -18.40 -5.90
CA GLN A 174 -2.56 -18.81 -6.23
C GLN A 174 -1.57 -17.68 -5.97
N PRO A 175 -0.36 -17.98 -5.44
CA PRO A 175 0.72 -17.00 -5.35
C PRO A 175 1.11 -16.47 -6.72
N ARG A 176 1.40 -15.18 -6.79
CA ARG A 176 1.87 -14.47 -7.98
C ARG A 176 3.15 -13.74 -7.67
N ILE A 177 3.98 -13.53 -8.68
CA ILE A 177 5.22 -12.76 -8.58
C ILE A 177 5.13 -11.60 -9.56
N GLU A 178 5.35 -10.39 -9.07
CA GLU A 178 5.39 -9.18 -9.88
C GLU A 178 6.60 -8.33 -9.53
N GLU A 179 7.07 -7.55 -10.50
CA GLU A 179 8.14 -6.58 -10.29
C GLU A 179 7.55 -5.24 -9.87
N TRP A 180 7.81 -4.84 -8.64
CA TRP A 180 7.30 -3.58 -8.09
C TRP A 180 8.41 -2.52 -8.07
N PRO A 181 8.16 -1.30 -8.57
CA PRO A 181 9.11 -0.21 -8.47
C PRO A 181 9.42 0.14 -7.02
N VAL A 182 10.71 0.19 -6.69
CA VAL A 182 11.23 0.68 -5.41
C VAL A 182 11.29 2.20 -5.46
N LEU A 183 10.76 2.84 -4.42
CA LEU A 183 10.76 4.29 -4.29
C LEU A 183 12.15 4.82 -3.89
N SER A 184 12.32 6.14 -3.95
CA SER A 184 13.58 6.81 -3.65
C SER A 184 14.09 6.59 -2.22
N ASP A 185 13.20 6.30 -1.28
CA ASP A 185 13.54 5.94 0.10
C ASP A 185 14.17 4.54 0.24
N ARG A 186 14.13 3.72 -0.82
CA ARG A 186 14.64 2.35 -0.93
C ARG A 186 14.09 1.35 0.09
N THR A 187 13.04 1.72 0.80
CA THR A 187 12.35 0.91 1.80
C THR A 187 10.88 0.71 1.47
N THR A 188 10.38 1.45 0.48
CA THR A 188 9.01 1.37 -0.01
C THR A 188 8.98 0.85 -1.45
N SER A 189 8.02 -0.01 -1.76
CA SER A 189 7.71 -0.41 -3.14
C SER A 189 6.32 0.05 -3.54
N ARG A 190 6.15 0.55 -4.76
CA ARG A 190 4.85 0.87 -5.34
C ARG A 190 4.23 -0.38 -5.96
N ILE A 191 2.97 -0.65 -5.61
CA ILE A 191 2.20 -1.73 -6.22
C ILE A 191 1.86 -1.34 -7.65
N ASP A 192 2.25 -2.17 -8.61
CA ASP A 192 1.88 -1.98 -10.01
C ASP A 192 0.40 -2.32 -10.23
N HIS A 193 -0.28 -1.62 -11.15
CA HIS A 193 -1.73 -1.81 -11.40
C HIS A 193 -2.58 -1.77 -10.11
N ALA A 194 -2.31 -0.77 -9.24
CA ALA A 194 -2.92 -0.67 -7.91
C ALA A 194 -4.46 -0.76 -7.89
N PRO A 195 -5.23 -0.15 -8.81
CA PRO A 195 -6.68 -0.29 -8.81
C PRO A 195 -7.15 -1.74 -8.88
N GLU A 196 -6.64 -2.52 -9.84
CA GLU A 196 -6.99 -3.93 -10.02
C GLU A 196 -6.53 -4.77 -8.83
N PHE A 197 -5.33 -4.53 -8.32
CA PHE A 197 -4.82 -5.24 -7.15
C PHE A 197 -5.74 -5.02 -5.93
N ILE A 198 -6.06 -3.76 -5.60
CA ILE A 198 -6.89 -3.41 -4.44
C ILE A 198 -8.34 -3.88 -4.61
N MET A 199 -8.90 -3.85 -5.81
CA MET A 199 -10.22 -4.42 -6.08
C MET A 199 -10.31 -5.90 -5.74
N ASN A 200 -9.23 -6.67 -5.93
CA ASN A 200 -9.18 -8.07 -5.50
C ASN A 200 -8.96 -8.21 -3.98
N VAL A 201 -8.13 -7.35 -3.39
CA VAL A 201 -7.83 -7.41 -1.94
C VAL A 201 -9.05 -7.07 -1.09
N ARG A 202 -9.83 -6.05 -1.46
CA ARG A 202 -11.00 -5.61 -0.67
C ARG A 202 -12.12 -6.66 -0.57
N ASP A 203 -12.14 -7.63 -1.48
CA ASP A 203 -13.13 -8.72 -1.51
C ASP A 203 -12.52 -10.04 -0.93
N SER A 204 -11.36 -9.93 -0.28
CA SER A 204 -10.66 -11.00 0.45
C SER A 204 -10.47 -10.62 1.92
N GLU A 205 -10.31 -11.61 2.78
CA GLU A 205 -10.05 -11.43 4.21
C GLU A 205 -8.55 -11.45 4.55
N LYS A 206 -7.70 -11.84 3.60
CA LYS A 206 -6.26 -11.99 3.82
C LYS A 206 -5.44 -11.54 2.63
N LEU A 207 -4.31 -10.91 2.91
CA LEU A 207 -3.23 -10.68 1.96
C LEU A 207 -1.92 -11.17 2.56
N VAL A 208 -1.14 -11.91 1.78
CA VAL A 208 0.23 -12.31 2.14
C VAL A 208 1.18 -11.72 1.12
N LEU A 209 2.18 -11.00 1.59
CA LEU A 209 3.25 -10.45 0.78
C LEU A 209 4.58 -11.07 1.20
N ARG A 210 5.49 -11.23 0.25
CA ARG A 210 6.85 -11.68 0.51
C ARG A 210 7.83 -10.97 -0.39
N VAL A 211 8.89 -10.46 0.22
CA VAL A 211 10.03 -9.85 -0.47
C VAL A 211 11.32 -10.37 0.14
N GLU A 212 12.41 -10.36 -0.61
CA GLU A 212 13.75 -10.64 -0.09
C GLU A 212 14.54 -9.33 -0.03
N PRO A 213 14.68 -8.67 1.13
CA PRO A 213 15.46 -7.44 1.23
C PRO A 213 16.94 -7.66 0.88
N TYR A 214 17.68 -6.58 0.62
CA TYR A 214 19.06 -6.67 0.15
C TYR A 214 19.96 -7.37 1.17
N GLN A 215 20.56 -8.49 0.77
CA GLN A 215 21.46 -9.30 1.61
C GLN A 215 20.80 -9.77 2.93
N GLN A 216 19.48 -9.98 2.93
CA GLN A 216 18.72 -10.47 4.08
C GLN A 216 17.87 -11.68 3.71
N ASN A 217 17.37 -12.39 4.72
CA ASN A 217 16.42 -13.47 4.51
C ASN A 217 15.06 -12.93 4.00
N PRO A 218 14.28 -13.75 3.28
CA PRO A 218 12.94 -13.37 2.86
C PRO A 218 12.04 -12.93 4.01
N LEU A 219 11.50 -11.72 3.91
CA LEU A 219 10.50 -11.15 4.79
C LEU A 219 9.11 -11.51 4.26
N THR A 220 8.27 -12.10 5.10
CA THR A 220 6.87 -12.40 4.77
C THR A 220 5.97 -11.57 5.65
N ALA A 221 5.10 -10.76 5.04
CA ALA A 221 4.09 -9.99 5.73
C ALA A 221 2.70 -10.58 5.52
N VAL A 222 1.90 -10.65 6.58
CA VAL A 222 0.52 -11.13 6.55
C VAL A 222 -0.40 -10.02 7.02
N PHE A 223 -1.49 -9.78 6.30
CA PHE A 223 -2.45 -8.72 6.55
C PHE A 223 -3.84 -9.30 6.66
N ASP A 224 -4.59 -8.90 7.69
CA ASP A 224 -6.04 -9.08 7.76
C ASP A 224 -6.72 -7.93 7.00
N THR A 225 -7.29 -8.25 5.84
CA THR A 225 -7.84 -7.23 4.94
C THR A 225 -9.34 -6.99 5.14
N ARG A 226 -9.94 -7.60 6.18
CA ARG A 226 -11.32 -7.30 6.58
C ARG A 226 -11.47 -5.81 6.89
N GLY A 227 -12.62 -5.24 6.56
CA GLY A 227 -12.89 -3.82 6.75
C GLY A 227 -12.43 -2.91 5.60
N LEU A 228 -11.52 -3.35 4.72
CA LEU A 228 -11.02 -2.53 3.61
C LEU A 228 -12.15 -2.01 2.70
N LYS A 229 -13.09 -2.88 2.32
CA LYS A 229 -14.24 -2.49 1.50
C LYS A 229 -15.08 -1.40 2.15
N ALA A 230 -15.33 -1.50 3.45
CA ALA A 230 -16.08 -0.50 4.20
C ALA A 230 -15.32 0.84 4.27
N ALA A 231 -14.02 0.80 4.54
CA ALA A 231 -13.15 1.98 4.55
C ALA A 231 -13.17 2.70 3.19
N LEU A 232 -13.03 1.96 2.09
CA LEU A 232 -13.06 2.52 0.74
C LEU A 232 -14.42 3.14 0.40
N MET A 233 -15.52 2.47 0.75
CA MET A 233 -16.87 3.00 0.50
C MET A 233 -17.16 4.27 1.30
N ALA A 234 -16.78 4.31 2.58
CA ALA A 234 -16.99 5.44 3.47
C ALA A 234 -16.23 6.71 3.03
N ASN A 235 -15.12 6.56 2.30
CA ASN A 235 -14.27 7.66 1.83
C ASN A 235 -14.53 8.04 0.37
N SER A 236 -15.76 7.82 -0.10
CA SER A 236 -16.27 8.36 -1.35
C SER A 236 -16.48 9.88 -1.25
N PRO A 237 -16.24 10.67 -2.33
CA PRO A 237 -15.90 10.25 -3.69
C PRO A 237 -14.39 10.09 -3.97
N GLU A 238 -13.53 10.37 -2.99
CA GLU A 238 -12.08 10.33 -3.19
C GLU A 238 -11.57 8.93 -3.54
N CYS A 239 -12.19 7.88 -2.98
CA CYS A 239 -11.81 6.48 -3.18
C CYS A 239 -12.54 5.74 -4.32
N ASP A 240 -13.23 6.46 -5.21
CA ASP A 240 -14.08 5.84 -6.24
C ASP A 240 -13.32 4.91 -7.19
N TRP A 241 -12.03 5.17 -7.43
CA TRP A 241 -11.14 4.31 -8.22
C TRP A 241 -11.18 2.85 -7.77
N TYR A 242 -11.34 2.61 -6.47
CA TYR A 242 -11.33 1.30 -5.86
C TYR A 242 -12.72 0.70 -5.60
N VAL A 243 -13.82 1.44 -5.83
CA VAL A 243 -15.20 0.98 -5.52
C VAL A 243 -16.21 1.24 -6.64
N ARG A 244 -15.75 1.70 -7.81
CA ARG A 244 -16.61 2.09 -8.94
C ARG A 244 -17.56 0.99 -9.40
N ASP A 245 -17.10 -0.25 -9.43
CA ASP A 245 -17.88 -1.42 -9.82
C ASP A 245 -18.99 -1.76 -8.82
N ILE A 246 -18.71 -1.66 -7.50
CA ILE A 246 -19.71 -1.83 -6.44
C ILE A 246 -20.80 -0.76 -6.59
N LYS A 247 -20.40 0.51 -6.70
CA LYS A 247 -21.33 1.63 -6.86
C LYS A 247 -22.21 1.49 -8.10
N TRP A 248 -21.62 1.03 -9.20
CA TRP A 248 -22.38 0.79 -10.43
C TRP A 248 -23.42 -0.32 -10.22
N ALA A 249 -23.05 -1.42 -9.57
CA ALA A 249 -23.98 -2.51 -9.28
C ALA A 249 -25.14 -2.06 -8.37
N GLU A 250 -24.87 -1.29 -7.31
CA GLU A 250 -25.88 -0.71 -6.43
C GLU A 250 -26.85 0.21 -7.20
N HIS A 251 -26.31 1.06 -8.07
CA HIS A 251 -27.12 1.93 -8.92
C HIS A 251 -28.05 1.14 -9.85
N GLN A 252 -27.54 0.07 -10.50
CA GLN A 252 -28.37 -0.78 -11.35
C GLN A 252 -29.47 -1.51 -10.57
N ALA A 253 -29.16 -2.00 -9.37
CA ALA A 253 -30.15 -2.64 -8.49
C ALA A 253 -31.27 -1.66 -8.10
N LYS A 254 -30.93 -0.41 -7.80
CA LYS A 254 -31.90 0.65 -7.50
C LYS A 254 -32.83 0.93 -8.68
N LEU A 255 -32.28 1.10 -9.88
CA LEU A 255 -33.08 1.31 -11.09
C LEU A 255 -34.05 0.15 -11.36
N LYS A 256 -33.61 -1.09 -11.14
CA LYS A 256 -34.47 -2.27 -11.27
C LYS A 256 -35.60 -2.26 -10.25
N ALA A 257 -35.31 -1.99 -8.97
CA ALA A 257 -36.32 -1.95 -7.92
C ALA A 257 -37.36 -0.83 -8.14
N GLU A 258 -36.94 0.33 -8.67
CA GLU A 258 -37.85 1.42 -9.05
C GLU A 258 -38.75 1.05 -10.23
N ALA A 259 -38.21 0.33 -11.23
CA ALA A 259 -39.00 -0.20 -12.33
C ALA A 259 -40.04 -1.22 -11.85
N ASP A 260 -39.63 -2.18 -11.00
CA ASP A 260 -40.51 -3.21 -10.45
C ASP A 260 -41.66 -2.59 -9.63
N LYS A 261 -41.38 -1.56 -8.83
CA LYS A 261 -42.42 -0.81 -8.09
C LYS A 261 -43.42 -0.10 -9.01
N LYS A 262 -42.99 0.38 -10.17
CA LYS A 262 -43.86 1.07 -11.14
C LYS A 262 -44.74 0.10 -11.92
N THR A 263 -44.33 -1.16 -12.06
CA THR A 263 -45.08 -2.20 -12.78
C THR A 263 -46.01 -3.01 -11.86
N ALA A 264 -45.92 -2.85 -10.53
CA ALA A 264 -46.86 -3.45 -9.60
C ALA A 264 -48.28 -2.84 -9.76
N PRO A 265 -49.34 -3.63 -9.98
CA PRO A 265 -50.70 -3.12 -10.11
C PRO A 265 -51.14 -2.44 -8.80
N SER A 266 -51.75 -1.26 -8.91
CA SER A 266 -52.42 -0.60 -7.78
C SER A 266 -53.53 -1.51 -7.26
N GLN A 267 -53.39 -2.02 -6.04
CA GLN A 267 -54.48 -2.68 -5.31
C GLN A 267 -55.47 -1.64 -4.77
#